data_AF-A0A959JDQ4-F1
#
_entry.id   AF-A0A959JDQ4-F1
#
_cell.length_a   1.000
_cell.length_b   1.000
_cell.length_c   1.000
_cell.angle_alpha   90.00
_cell.angle_beta   90.00
_cell.angle_gamma   90.00
#
_symmetry.space_group_name_H-M   'P 1'
#
loop_
_entity.id
_entity.type
_entity.pdbx_description
1 polymer ?
#
loop_
_entity_poly.entity_id
_entity_poly.type
_entity_poly.pdbx_seq_one_letter_code
_entity_poly.pdbx_strand_id
1 'polypeptide(L)'
;LEIKRLLYMTDRRIRYASSASLKEAAVYFKSGSLYQCKPEEGYTCAKYMGNVNNYMNSVCIVEHPDGTTYLVALMSNVLKKNSANDHNALAGRIDKLMH
;
A
#
# COMPACT_ATOMS: atom_id res chain seq x y z
N LEU A 1 6.15 1.29 22.48
CA LEU A 1 5.89 0.74 21.12
C LEU A 1 4.40 0.57 20.86
N GLU A 2 3.63 0.09 21.84
CA GLU A 2 2.17 -0.11 21.79
C GLU A 2 1.34 1.09 21.30
N ILE A 3 1.62 2.32 21.76
CA ILE A 3 0.86 3.53 21.33
C ILE A 3 0.92 3.79 19.81
N LYS A 4 2.01 3.42 19.12
CA LYS A 4 2.08 3.56 17.65
C LYS A 4 1.13 2.60 16.95
N ARG A 5 0.80 1.43 17.54
CA ARG A 5 -0.14 0.47 16.95
C ARG A 5 -1.55 1.04 16.87
N LEU A 6 -1.97 1.84 17.86
CA LEU A 6 -3.29 2.50 17.87
C LEU A 6 -3.46 3.50 16.72
N LEU A 7 -2.40 4.22 16.34
CA LEU A 7 -2.43 5.15 15.19
C LEU A 7 -2.66 4.45 13.84
N TYR A 8 -2.42 3.13 13.74
CA TYR A 8 -2.58 2.35 12.52
C TYR A 8 -3.85 1.50 12.50
N MET A 9 -4.66 1.51 13.57
CA MET A 9 -5.95 0.81 13.65
C MET A 9 -7.15 1.66 13.24
N THR A 10 -7.02 2.98 13.21
CA THR A 10 -8.17 3.90 13.10
C THR A 10 -8.63 4.19 11.67
N ASP A 11 -7.88 3.76 10.66
CA ASP A 11 -8.20 4.04 9.25
C ASP A 11 -8.63 2.76 8.52
N ARG A 12 -9.55 2.92 7.56
CA ARG A 12 -9.99 1.81 6.71
C ARG A 12 -8.76 1.26 5.98
N ARG A 13 -8.63 -0.07 5.90
CA ARG A 13 -7.54 -0.71 5.15
C ARG A 13 -7.57 -0.23 3.69
N ILE A 14 -6.41 0.21 3.17
CA ILE A 14 -6.23 0.68 1.80
C ILE A 14 -4.97 0.11 1.16
N ARG A 15 -4.95 0.05 -0.18
CA ARG A 15 -3.80 -0.35 -1.00
C ARG A 15 -3.31 -1.75 -0.63
N TYR A 16 -2.08 -1.88 -0.14
CA TYR A 16 -1.51 -3.15 0.32
C TYR A 16 -2.39 -3.80 1.41
N ALA A 17 -2.75 -3.02 2.44
CA ALA A 17 -3.49 -3.54 3.59
C ALA A 17 -4.92 -3.96 3.27
N SER A 18 -5.50 -3.49 2.15
CA SER A 18 -6.86 -3.87 1.73
C SER A 18 -6.92 -5.16 0.93
N SER A 19 -5.83 -5.95 0.84
CA SER A 19 -5.88 -7.25 0.18
C SER A 19 -6.90 -8.15 0.86
N ALA A 20 -7.69 -8.87 0.06
CA ALA A 20 -8.65 -9.83 0.59
C ALA A 20 -7.97 -10.99 1.32
N SER A 21 -6.72 -11.32 0.96
CA SER A 21 -5.93 -12.37 1.61
C SER A 21 -5.61 -12.03 3.08
N LEU A 22 -5.48 -10.73 3.39
CA LEU A 22 -5.15 -10.23 4.72
C LEU A 22 -6.38 -10.06 5.62
N LYS A 23 -7.58 -10.48 5.17
CA LYS A 23 -8.84 -10.17 5.86
C LYS A 23 -8.83 -10.62 7.33
N GLU A 24 -8.33 -11.81 7.60
CA GLU A 24 -8.29 -12.40 8.95
C GLU A 24 -7.00 -12.06 9.72
N ALA A 25 -6.03 -11.41 9.07
CA ALA A 25 -4.77 -11.00 9.68
C ALA A 25 -4.91 -9.67 10.43
N ALA A 26 -4.14 -9.50 11.51
CA ALA A 26 -3.90 -8.18 12.10
C ALA A 26 -2.85 -7.44 11.25
N VAL A 27 -3.20 -6.24 10.78
CA VAL A 27 -2.35 -5.46 9.87
C VAL A 27 -2.11 -4.07 10.44
N TYR A 28 -0.86 -3.77 10.79
CA TYR A 28 -0.42 -2.45 11.22
C TYR A 28 0.28 -1.77 10.05
N PHE A 29 -0.33 -0.75 9.47
CA PHE A 29 0.17 -0.21 8.21
C PHE A 29 0.16 1.31 8.11
N LYS A 30 1.07 1.81 7.28
CA LYS A 30 1.02 3.17 6.76
C LYS A 30 1.14 3.16 5.24
N SER A 31 0.24 3.90 4.60
CA SER A 31 0.32 4.21 3.17
C SER A 31 0.71 5.67 2.96
N GLY A 32 1.46 5.93 1.89
CA GLY A 32 1.87 7.27 1.50
C GLY A 32 1.90 7.43 -0.01
N SER A 33 1.63 8.62 -0.53
CA SER A 33 1.75 8.89 -1.96
C SER A 33 2.30 10.29 -2.16
N LEU A 34 3.28 10.41 -3.04
CA LEU A 34 3.88 11.67 -3.45
C LEU A 34 3.89 11.68 -4.97
N TYR A 35 3.04 12.52 -5.56
CA TYR A 35 2.94 12.64 -7.00
C TYR A 35 3.05 14.10 -7.42
N GLN A 36 3.61 14.30 -8.61
CA GLN A 36 3.83 15.60 -9.21
C GLN A 36 3.42 15.53 -10.68
N CYS A 37 2.71 16.57 -11.12
CA CYS A 37 2.25 16.71 -12.48
C CYS A 37 2.82 17.96 -13.15
N LYS A 38 3.03 17.85 -14.46
CA LYS A 38 3.28 18.96 -15.38
C LYS A 38 2.26 18.93 -16.51
N PRO A 39 1.91 20.09 -17.11
CA PRO A 39 1.10 20.11 -18.32
C PRO A 39 1.74 19.25 -19.43
N GLU A 40 0.92 18.42 -20.08
CA GLU A 40 1.32 17.54 -21.17
C GLU A 40 0.10 17.31 -22.07
N GLU A 41 0.29 17.39 -23.38
CA GLU A 41 -0.79 17.20 -24.35
C GLU A 41 -1.35 15.77 -24.27
N GLY A 42 -2.68 15.64 -24.25
CA GLY A 42 -3.34 14.34 -24.10
C GLY A 42 -3.27 13.72 -22.70
N TYR A 43 -2.78 14.45 -21.69
CA TYR A 43 -2.71 13.95 -20.32
C TYR A 43 -3.38 14.89 -19.30
N THR A 44 -4.41 14.37 -18.63
CA THR A 44 -5.04 15.04 -17.49
C THR A 44 -4.51 14.43 -16.19
N CYS A 45 -3.82 15.24 -15.39
CA CYS A 45 -3.34 14.81 -14.08
C CYS A 45 -4.52 14.43 -13.16
N ALA A 46 -4.42 13.25 -12.56
CA ALA A 46 -5.38 12.76 -11.56
C ALA A 46 -4.66 12.37 -10.26
N LYS A 47 -5.44 12.09 -9.22
CA LYS A 47 -4.90 11.71 -7.91
C LYS A 47 -4.04 10.45 -8.04
N TYR A 48 -2.80 10.52 -7.54
CA TYR A 48 -1.85 9.40 -7.55
C TYR A 48 -1.45 8.96 -8.97
N MET A 49 -1.50 9.89 -9.91
CA MET A 49 -1.14 9.71 -11.31
C MET A 49 -0.24 10.88 -11.71
N GLY A 50 0.96 10.96 -11.13
CA GLY A 50 1.94 11.97 -11.55
C GLY A 50 2.61 11.60 -12.87
N ASN A 51 2.87 12.58 -13.74
CA ASN A 51 3.67 12.40 -14.97
C ASN A 51 5.11 12.92 -14.84
N VAL A 52 5.50 13.43 -13.66
CA VAL A 52 6.89 13.77 -13.31
C VAL A 52 7.43 12.79 -12.26
N ASN A 53 6.75 12.72 -11.13
CA ASN A 53 7.01 11.79 -10.04
C ASN A 53 5.69 11.15 -9.64
N ASN A 54 5.66 9.86 -9.34
CA ASN A 54 4.44 9.20 -8.87
C ASN A 54 4.74 8.08 -7.87
N TYR A 55 5.32 8.46 -6.73
CA TYR A 55 5.67 7.54 -5.67
C TYR A 55 4.44 7.07 -4.90
N MET A 56 4.29 5.76 -4.77
CA MET A 56 3.34 5.13 -3.87
C MET A 56 4.05 4.21 -2.91
N ASN A 57 3.74 4.38 -1.63
CA ASN A 57 4.41 3.71 -0.52
C ASN A 57 3.41 2.91 0.32
N SER A 58 3.87 1.76 0.81
CA SER A 58 3.18 0.94 1.81
C SER A 58 4.22 0.33 2.74
N VAL A 59 4.04 0.53 4.05
CA VAL A 59 4.78 -0.19 5.09
C VAL A 59 3.75 -0.89 5.96
N CYS A 60 3.89 -2.20 6.13
CA CYS A 60 2.91 -3.05 6.80
C CYS A 60 3.63 -4.07 7.69
N ILE A 61 3.12 -4.28 8.89
CA ILE A 61 3.38 -5.47 9.72
C ILE A 61 2.11 -6.31 9.67
N VAL A 62 2.24 -7.58 9.31
CA VAL A 62 1.16 -8.55 9.20
C VAL A 62 1.37 -9.64 10.22
N GLU A 63 0.35 -9.90 11.02
CA GLU A 63 0.31 -10.94 12.05
C GLU A 63 -0.91 -11.83 11.78
N HIS A 64 -0.65 -13.08 11.37
CA HIS A 64 -1.70 -14.08 11.14
C HIS A 64 -2.04 -14.87 12.41
N PRO A 65 -3.27 -15.41 12.53
CA PRO A 65 -3.68 -16.22 13.68
C PRO A 65 -2.85 -17.49 13.91
N ASP A 66 -2.21 -18.02 12.87
CA ASP A 66 -1.34 -19.21 12.93
C ASP A 66 0.07 -18.91 13.49
N GLY A 67 0.35 -17.64 13.82
CA GLY A 67 1.64 -17.17 14.32
C GLY A 67 2.58 -16.63 13.23
N THR A 68 2.23 -16.79 11.95
CA THR A 68 3.03 -16.25 10.84
C THR A 68 3.05 -14.73 10.90
N THR A 69 4.25 -14.16 11.06
CA THR A 69 4.45 -12.71 11.19
C THR A 69 5.49 -12.23 10.21
N TYR A 70 5.17 -11.18 9.46
CA TYR A 70 6.12 -10.59 8.52
C TYR A 70 5.91 -9.09 8.34
N LEU A 71 6.97 -8.40 7.90
CA LEU A 71 6.97 -6.97 7.61
C LEU A 71 7.25 -6.76 6.13
N VAL A 72 6.51 -5.85 5.51
CA VAL A 72 6.71 -5.43 4.12
C VAL A 72 6.89 -3.92 4.05
N ALA A 73 7.92 -3.48 3.32
CA ALA A 73 8.11 -2.10 2.89
C ALA A 73 8.18 -2.08 1.35
N LEU A 74 7.22 -1.42 0.71
CA LEU A 74 7.05 -1.36 -0.74
C LEU A 74 6.95 0.09 -1.19
N MET A 75 7.72 0.42 -2.24
CA MET A 75 7.64 1.67 -2.98
C MET A 75 7.54 1.39 -4.47
N SER A 76 6.67 2.12 -5.17
CA SER A 76 6.59 2.13 -6.63
C SER A 76 6.66 3.56 -7.16
N ASN A 77 7.15 3.75 -8.39
CA ASN A 77 7.13 5.02 -9.10
C ASN A 77 6.62 4.81 -10.54
N VAL A 78 5.32 4.57 -10.69
CA VAL A 78 4.72 4.30 -12.00
C VAL A 78 4.02 5.55 -12.50
N LEU A 79 4.60 6.21 -13.50
CA LEU A 79 4.04 7.44 -14.03
C LEU A 79 2.65 7.21 -14.62
N LYS A 80 1.78 8.23 -14.50
CA LYS A 80 0.43 8.27 -15.08
C LYS A 80 -0.49 7.14 -14.63
N LYS A 81 -0.14 6.37 -13.59
CA LYS A 81 -0.90 5.22 -13.12
C LYS A 81 -1.10 5.23 -11.61
N ASN A 82 -2.33 5.07 -11.17
CA ASN A 82 -2.63 4.85 -9.77
C ASN A 82 -2.25 3.40 -9.38
N SER A 83 -1.11 3.26 -8.69
CA SER A 83 -0.54 1.94 -8.33
C SER A 83 -1.17 1.31 -7.08
N ALA A 84 -2.30 1.85 -6.58
CA ALA A 84 -2.96 1.34 -5.39
C ALA A 84 -3.40 -0.13 -5.55
N ASN A 85 -3.92 -0.48 -6.73
CA ASN A 85 -4.33 -1.84 -7.05
C ASN A 85 -3.13 -2.78 -7.25
N ASP A 86 -2.01 -2.25 -7.75
CA ASP A 86 -0.78 -3.05 -7.88
C ASP A 86 -0.23 -3.41 -6.50
N HIS A 87 -0.22 -2.46 -5.56
CA HIS A 87 0.16 -2.72 -4.16
C HIS A 87 -0.78 -3.76 -3.51
N ASN A 88 -2.08 -3.70 -3.81
CA ASN A 88 -3.07 -4.67 -3.33
C ASN A 88 -2.80 -6.09 -3.88
N ALA A 89 -2.57 -6.20 -5.19
CA ALA A 89 -2.26 -7.48 -5.84
C ALA A 89 -0.94 -8.08 -5.33
N LEU A 90 0.08 -7.23 -5.13
CA LEU A 90 1.35 -7.66 -4.54
C LEU A 90 1.17 -8.17 -3.11
N ALA A 91 0.31 -7.52 -2.31
CA ALA A 91 0.00 -8.00 -0.98
C ALA A 91 -0.56 -9.42 -1.01
N GLY A 92 -1.53 -9.72 -1.87
CA GLY A 92 -2.08 -11.08 -2.01
C GLY A 92 -1.05 -12.11 -2.46
N ARG A 93 -0.11 -11.73 -3.34
CA ARG A 93 0.95 -12.64 -3.81
C ARG A 93 2.03 -12.88 -2.75
N ILE A 94 2.45 -11.85 -2.03
CA ILE A 94 3.43 -11.97 -0.95
C ILE A 94 2.83 -12.77 0.19
N ASP A 95 1.59 -12.46 0.57
CA ASP A 95 0.87 -13.18 1.62
C ASP A 95 0.82 -14.68 1.31
N LYS A 96 0.39 -15.07 0.10
CA LYS A 96 0.38 -16.47 -0.37
C LYS A 96 1.75 -17.19 -0.29
N LEU A 97 2.86 -16.44 -0.34
CA LEU A 97 4.20 -17.02 -0.23
C LEU A 97 4.62 -17.22 1.24
N MET A 98 4.03 -16.44 2.15
CA MET A 98 4.35 -16.47 3.58
C MET A 98 3.36 -17.34 4.37
N HIS A 99 2.08 -17.40 3.92
CA HIS A 99 0.92 -18.05 4.54
C HIS A 99 0.02 -18.67 3.45
#